data_AF-A0A9W9SHI4-F1
#
_entry.id   AF-A0A9W9SHI4-F1
#
_cell.length_a   1.000
_cell.length_b   1.000
_cell.length_c   1.000
_cell.angle_alpha   90.00
_cell.angle_beta   90.00
_cell.angle_gamma   90.00
#
_symmetry.space_group_name_H-M   'P 1'
#
loop_
_entity.id
_entity.type
_entity.pdbx_description
1 polymer ?
#
loop_
_entity_poly.entity_id
_entity_poly.type
_entity_poly.pdbx_seq_one_letter_code
_entity_poly.pdbx_strand_id
1 'polypeptide(L)'
;MDADSLPDFQLLPYSSQDPDSNGGESESLSPTSDNSITLNASSSWTYCGPLLTLEENSLPSSFHTWARATVNGSLLTPLFSFLAYVHEFLAANNLAHYWLTVRATQGSTEFDIPRWHTDDLFFSPLAKTKPQPKPKSSSISRKLKFTTRNYHTPPPQEQTQTHRRNNTQHATTPDYDALNPFIHPQPFQTQTQPQPKNAQIITPNSNPPDWKLCTTLLGPGTIFINEKRNLARSIQRTTKTAVQNENPGHICLSIRCVGCASAADAVRTRLATDLKSHQTVQSQQGECVFFRVGEEEGAVHSEPRSHGDRVFVNVVPGDERDLRCLMAKWGMEFPRAWCVGLPLQIEGEEVYRNVCEV
;
A
#
# COMPACT_ATOMS: atom_id res chain seq x y z
N MET A 1 -10.87 -25.46 -6.72
CA MET A 1 -10.69 -24.97 -8.11
C MET A 1 -9.20 -24.92 -8.36
N ASP A 2 -8.72 -25.54 -9.43
CA ASP A 2 -7.28 -25.58 -9.75
C ASP A 2 -6.88 -24.28 -10.45
N ALA A 3 -5.92 -23.55 -9.89
CA ALA A 3 -5.44 -22.28 -10.41
C ALA A 3 -4.82 -22.43 -11.80
N ASP A 4 -4.16 -23.56 -12.09
CA ASP A 4 -3.50 -23.81 -13.37
C ASP A 4 -4.47 -23.97 -14.54
N SER A 5 -5.73 -24.29 -14.24
CA SER A 5 -6.80 -24.34 -15.24
C SER A 5 -7.44 -22.98 -15.56
N LEU A 6 -7.14 -21.93 -14.77
CA LEU A 6 -7.78 -20.63 -14.91
C LEU A 6 -7.06 -19.73 -15.93
N PRO A 7 -7.80 -18.88 -16.65
CA PRO A 7 -7.25 -17.92 -17.62
C PRO A 7 -6.48 -16.78 -16.92
N ASP A 8 -5.92 -15.84 -17.70
CA ASP A 8 -5.20 -14.65 -17.19
C ASP A 8 -5.95 -13.89 -16.10
N PHE A 9 -7.29 -13.83 -16.19
CA PHE A 9 -8.16 -13.38 -15.11
C PHE A 9 -9.55 -14.01 -15.21
N GLN A 10 -10.21 -14.16 -14.06
CA GLN A 10 -11.58 -14.61 -13.94
C GLN A 10 -12.27 -13.99 -12.72
N LEU A 11 -13.55 -13.62 -12.88
CA LEU A 11 -14.45 -13.26 -11.78
C LEU A 11 -15.06 -14.54 -11.20
N LEU A 12 -14.96 -14.71 -9.89
CA LEU A 12 -15.39 -15.88 -9.16
C LEU A 12 -16.34 -15.43 -8.05
N PRO A 13 -17.63 -15.81 -8.09
CA PRO A 13 -18.55 -15.47 -7.02
C PRO A 13 -18.13 -16.20 -5.74
N TYR A 14 -18.23 -15.53 -4.60
CA TYR A 14 -18.17 -16.15 -3.29
C TYR A 14 -19.40 -15.76 -2.48
N SER A 15 -19.85 -16.64 -1.59
CA SER A 15 -20.99 -16.34 -0.73
C SER A 15 -20.60 -15.24 0.26
N SER A 16 -21.08 -14.01 0.04
CA SER A 16 -21.20 -13.04 1.11
C SER A 16 -22.31 -13.54 2.03
N GLN A 17 -21.97 -14.04 3.22
CA GLN A 17 -22.97 -14.29 4.23
C GLN A 17 -23.49 -12.93 4.72
N ASP A 18 -24.51 -12.40 4.05
CA ASP A 18 -25.29 -11.31 4.60
C ASP A 18 -26.25 -11.92 5.63
N PRO A 19 -26.12 -11.59 6.93
CA PRO A 19 -26.93 -12.18 7.98
C PRO A 19 -28.43 -11.87 7.84
N ASP A 20 -28.83 -10.93 6.98
CA ASP A 20 -30.21 -10.47 6.82
C ASP A 20 -31.01 -11.21 5.72
N SER A 21 -30.45 -12.25 5.12
CA SER A 21 -31.10 -12.99 4.02
C SER A 21 -31.60 -14.39 4.42
N ASN A 22 -32.09 -14.55 5.65
CA ASN A 22 -32.96 -15.67 6.01
C ASN A 22 -34.42 -15.21 6.03
N GLY A 23 -35.21 -15.77 5.10
CA GLY A 23 -36.60 -15.40 4.84
C GLY A 23 -37.53 -15.49 6.05
N GLY A 24 -38.22 -14.39 6.29
CA GLY A 24 -39.46 -14.32 7.04
C GLY A 24 -40.32 -13.20 6.43
N GLU A 25 -41.38 -13.58 5.73
CA GLU A 25 -42.47 -12.64 5.41
C GLU A 25 -43.03 -12.11 6.74
N SER A 26 -42.92 -10.80 7.01
CA SER A 26 -44.00 -9.93 7.48
C SER A 26 -43.47 -8.62 8.10
N GLU A 27 -44.12 -7.54 7.69
CA GLU A 27 -44.30 -6.25 8.37
C GLU A 27 -43.17 -5.21 8.48
N SER A 28 -43.53 -4.05 7.93
CA SER A 28 -42.84 -2.78 7.91
C SER A 28 -42.49 -2.25 9.30
N LEU A 29 -41.20 -2.24 9.61
CA LEU A 29 -40.58 -1.30 10.55
C LEU A 29 -39.31 -0.76 9.90
N SER A 30 -39.21 0.56 9.86
CA SER A 30 -38.11 1.37 9.30
C SER A 30 -36.70 0.82 9.63
N PRO A 31 -35.77 0.73 8.66
CA PRO A 31 -34.42 0.24 8.90
C PRO A 31 -33.63 1.30 9.64
N THR A 32 -33.52 1.15 10.96
CA THR A 32 -32.57 1.93 11.77
C THR A 32 -31.64 0.98 12.50
N SER A 33 -30.59 0.56 11.79
CA SER A 33 -29.23 0.63 12.31
C SER A 33 -28.25 0.57 11.15
N ASP A 34 -27.67 1.73 10.86
CA ASP A 34 -26.48 1.95 10.05
C ASP A 34 -25.36 0.98 10.45
N ASN A 35 -25.22 -0.13 9.71
CA ASN A 35 -23.96 -0.87 9.61
C ASN A 35 -23.19 -0.43 8.35
N SER A 36 -23.31 0.85 7.97
CA SER A 36 -22.61 1.40 6.83
C SER A 36 -21.12 1.57 7.18
N ILE A 37 -20.27 0.75 6.56
CA ILE A 37 -18.82 0.86 6.69
C ILE A 37 -18.38 2.19 6.08
N THR A 38 -17.67 3.02 6.85
CA THR A 38 -17.06 4.28 6.38
C THR A 38 -15.62 4.39 6.89
N LEU A 39 -14.83 5.31 6.33
CA LEU A 39 -13.40 5.44 6.63
C LEU A 39 -13.06 6.76 7.33
N ASN A 40 -12.33 6.65 8.44
CA ASN A 40 -11.73 7.79 9.14
C ASN A 40 -10.44 8.25 8.47
N ALA A 41 -9.70 7.34 7.84
CA ALA A 41 -8.41 7.63 7.21
C ALA A 41 -8.12 6.70 6.04
N SER A 42 -7.25 7.14 5.13
CA SER A 42 -6.62 6.25 4.14
C SER A 42 -5.42 5.55 4.76
N SER A 43 -5.48 4.24 4.90
CA SER A 43 -4.42 3.45 5.54
C SER A 43 -4.48 1.99 5.07
N SER A 44 -3.51 1.18 5.48
CA SER A 44 -3.51 -0.25 5.15
C SER A 44 -3.01 -1.10 6.30
N TRP A 45 -3.55 -2.31 6.37
CA TRP A 45 -3.02 -3.39 7.20
C TRP A 45 -2.56 -4.53 6.31
N THR A 46 -1.48 -5.19 6.70
CA THR A 46 -0.86 -6.26 5.95
C THR A 46 -0.44 -7.36 6.89
N TYR A 47 -0.62 -8.59 6.43
CA TYR A 47 -0.16 -9.80 7.11
C TYR A 47 0.55 -10.69 6.11
N CYS A 48 1.70 -11.23 6.49
CA CYS A 48 2.40 -12.26 5.73
C CYS A 48 2.74 -13.43 6.65
N GLY A 49 2.18 -14.61 6.37
CA GLY A 49 2.24 -15.75 7.28
C GLY A 49 1.33 -16.91 6.86
N PRO A 50 1.16 -17.91 7.77
CA PRO A 50 0.17 -18.97 7.63
C PRO A 50 -1.28 -18.44 7.48
N LEU A 51 -2.19 -19.25 6.97
CA LEU A 51 -3.61 -18.87 6.93
C LEU A 51 -4.11 -18.48 8.33
N LEU A 52 -4.73 -17.31 8.43
CA LEU A 52 -5.30 -16.82 9.68
C LEU A 52 -6.47 -17.72 10.13
N THR A 53 -6.63 -17.90 11.43
CA THR A 53 -7.88 -18.45 11.97
C THR A 53 -8.99 -17.43 11.79
N LEU A 54 -10.18 -17.86 11.37
CA LEU A 54 -11.33 -16.98 11.11
C LEU A 54 -12.13 -16.70 12.39
N GLU A 55 -11.42 -16.26 13.42
CA GLU A 55 -11.96 -15.87 14.72
C GLU A 55 -11.41 -14.49 15.10
N GLU A 56 -12.26 -13.55 15.52
CA GLU A 56 -11.86 -12.18 15.80
C GLU A 56 -10.69 -12.10 16.79
N ASN A 57 -10.77 -12.84 17.90
CA ASN A 57 -9.76 -12.84 18.96
C ASN A 57 -8.41 -13.47 18.54
N SER A 58 -8.37 -14.13 17.38
CA SER A 58 -7.16 -14.75 16.84
C SER A 58 -6.41 -13.85 15.85
N LEU A 59 -7.02 -12.73 15.43
CA LEU A 59 -6.38 -11.77 14.54
C LEU A 59 -5.22 -11.06 15.26
N PRO A 60 -4.15 -10.68 14.52
CA PRO A 60 -3.05 -9.90 15.11
C PRO A 60 -3.55 -8.59 15.73
N SER A 61 -2.98 -8.17 16.88
CA SER A 61 -3.40 -6.93 17.54
C SER A 61 -3.20 -5.68 16.68
N SER A 62 -2.26 -5.71 15.74
CA SER A 62 -2.11 -4.69 14.70
C SER A 62 -3.33 -4.55 13.78
N PHE A 63 -4.10 -5.62 13.54
CA PHE A 63 -5.38 -5.54 12.81
C PHE A 63 -6.39 -4.74 13.61
N HIS A 64 -6.61 -5.07 14.88
CA HIS A 64 -7.57 -4.35 15.72
C HIS A 64 -7.19 -2.87 15.90
N THR A 65 -5.89 -2.61 16.06
CA THR A 65 -5.35 -1.25 16.13
C THR A 65 -5.64 -0.49 14.82
N TRP A 66 -5.38 -1.11 13.67
CA TRP A 66 -5.65 -0.50 12.37
C TRP A 66 -7.15 -0.28 12.14
N ALA A 67 -7.98 -1.30 12.37
CA ALA A 67 -9.42 -1.25 12.15
C ALA A 67 -10.06 -0.13 12.98
N ARG A 68 -9.74 -0.05 14.28
CA ARG A 68 -10.24 1.01 15.18
C ARG A 68 -9.87 2.42 14.71
N ALA A 69 -8.65 2.60 14.22
CA ALA A 69 -8.17 3.91 13.77
C ALA A 69 -8.68 4.31 12.38
N THR A 70 -9.06 3.35 11.55
CA THR A 70 -9.27 3.55 10.12
C THR A 70 -10.72 3.46 9.71
N VAL A 71 -11.51 2.61 10.37
CA VAL A 71 -12.83 2.18 9.89
C VAL A 71 -13.89 2.45 10.94
N ASN A 72 -15.03 2.99 10.52
CA ASN A 72 -16.27 2.98 11.29
C ASN A 72 -17.14 1.82 10.81
N GLY A 73 -17.77 1.11 11.74
CA GLY A 73 -18.45 -0.15 11.47
C GLY A 73 -17.50 -1.35 11.56
N SER A 74 -17.97 -2.53 11.12
CA SER A 74 -17.19 -3.78 11.19
C SER A 74 -16.86 -4.32 9.81
N LEU A 75 -15.57 -4.60 9.57
CA LEU A 75 -15.11 -5.32 8.39
C LEU A 75 -15.07 -6.84 8.58
N LEU A 76 -15.31 -7.35 9.79
CA LEU A 76 -15.04 -8.76 10.11
C LEU A 76 -15.89 -9.71 9.28
N THR A 77 -17.20 -9.52 9.22
CA THR A 77 -18.11 -10.38 8.44
C THR A 77 -17.74 -10.43 6.95
N PRO A 78 -17.62 -9.29 6.23
CA PRO A 78 -17.27 -9.33 4.81
C PRO A 78 -15.82 -9.82 4.57
N LEU A 79 -14.87 -9.50 5.47
CA LEU A 79 -13.49 -9.99 5.36
C LEU A 79 -13.42 -11.51 5.59
N PHE A 80 -14.07 -12.04 6.62
CA PHE A 80 -14.06 -13.47 6.92
C PHE A 80 -14.80 -14.29 5.86
N SER A 81 -15.89 -13.76 5.28
CA SER A 81 -16.55 -14.40 4.13
C SER A 81 -15.59 -14.55 2.95
N PHE A 82 -14.83 -13.50 2.65
CA PHE A 82 -13.81 -13.55 1.60
C PHE A 82 -12.65 -14.48 1.96
N LEU A 83 -12.12 -14.42 3.19
CA LEU A 83 -11.00 -15.26 3.62
C LEU A 83 -11.37 -16.74 3.69
N ALA A 84 -12.60 -17.09 4.04
CA ALA A 84 -13.10 -18.47 3.97
C ALA A 84 -12.99 -19.02 2.54
N TYR A 85 -13.49 -18.26 1.55
CA TYR A 85 -13.35 -18.61 0.15
C TYR A 85 -11.88 -18.73 -0.29
N VAL A 86 -11.03 -17.77 0.12
CA VAL A 86 -9.59 -17.81 -0.17
C VAL A 86 -8.96 -19.07 0.43
N HIS A 87 -9.25 -19.41 1.68
CA HIS A 87 -8.66 -20.58 2.34
C HIS A 87 -9.02 -21.88 1.61
N GLU A 88 -10.27 -22.04 1.19
CA GLU A 88 -10.70 -23.18 0.36
C GLU A 88 -9.97 -23.21 -0.99
N PHE A 89 -9.85 -22.04 -1.64
CA PHE A 89 -9.13 -21.93 -2.90
C PHE A 89 -7.64 -22.29 -2.75
N LEU A 90 -6.97 -21.78 -1.73
CA LEU A 90 -5.55 -22.05 -1.47
C LEU A 90 -5.32 -23.51 -1.08
N ALA A 91 -6.18 -24.09 -0.24
CA ALA A 91 -6.10 -25.49 0.15
C ALA A 91 -6.23 -26.42 -1.08
N ALA A 92 -7.13 -26.10 -2.01
CA ALA A 92 -7.28 -26.83 -3.27
C ALA A 92 -6.04 -26.76 -4.18
N ASN A 93 -5.14 -25.80 -3.95
CA ASN A 93 -3.88 -25.60 -4.67
C ASN A 93 -2.65 -25.95 -3.82
N ASN A 94 -2.83 -26.68 -2.71
CA ASN A 94 -1.76 -27.08 -1.78
C ASN A 94 -0.97 -25.91 -1.17
N LEU A 95 -1.64 -24.77 -0.93
CA LEU A 95 -1.05 -23.57 -0.35
C LEU A 95 -1.67 -23.30 1.02
N ALA A 96 -0.83 -22.94 1.99
CA ALA A 96 -1.21 -22.71 3.39
C ALA A 96 -0.65 -21.39 3.95
N HIS A 97 -0.13 -20.52 3.08
CA HIS A 97 0.44 -19.23 3.45
C HIS A 97 0.05 -18.17 2.43
N TYR A 98 0.01 -16.92 2.87
CA TYR A 98 -0.22 -15.79 1.98
C TYR A 98 0.47 -14.52 2.47
N TRP A 99 0.46 -13.54 1.57
CA TRP A 99 0.56 -12.13 1.87
C TRP A 99 -0.82 -11.50 1.64
N LEU A 100 -1.49 -11.13 2.72
CA LEU A 100 -2.81 -10.50 2.75
C LEU A 100 -2.65 -8.99 2.97
N THR A 101 -3.23 -8.16 2.11
CA THR A 101 -3.33 -6.71 2.33
C THR A 101 -4.78 -6.27 2.36
N VAL A 102 -5.16 -5.50 3.38
CA VAL A 102 -6.40 -4.74 3.43
C VAL A 102 -6.06 -3.26 3.30
N ARG A 103 -6.56 -2.62 2.24
CA ARG A 103 -6.31 -1.20 1.95
C ARG A 103 -7.61 -0.42 2.03
N ALA A 104 -7.67 0.52 2.96
CA ALA A 104 -8.72 1.51 3.08
C ALA A 104 -8.27 2.80 2.39
N THR A 105 -9.11 3.37 1.54
CA THR A 105 -8.81 4.59 0.80
C THR A 105 -10.04 5.48 0.76
N GLN A 106 -9.90 6.70 1.25
CA GLN A 106 -10.93 7.72 1.17
C GLN A 106 -11.10 8.20 -0.27
N GLY A 107 -12.26 8.80 -0.55
CA GLY A 107 -12.56 9.36 -1.86
C GLY A 107 -11.46 10.29 -2.38
N SER A 108 -11.04 10.09 -3.63
CA SER A 108 -10.05 10.93 -4.29
C SER A 108 -10.32 11.08 -5.79
N THR A 109 -9.66 12.05 -6.40
CA THR A 109 -9.62 12.23 -7.87
C THR A 109 -8.37 11.60 -8.49
N GLU A 110 -7.52 10.95 -7.68
CA GLU A 110 -6.27 10.34 -8.17
C GLU A 110 -6.57 9.39 -9.33
N PHE A 111 -7.68 8.65 -9.27
CA PHE A 111 -8.05 7.60 -10.25
C PHE A 111 -9.02 8.05 -11.35
N ASP A 112 -9.23 9.36 -11.52
CA ASP A 112 -10.06 9.89 -12.62
C ASP A 112 -9.50 9.53 -14.00
N ILE A 113 -8.17 9.47 -14.06
CA ILE A 113 -7.40 8.88 -15.14
C ILE A 113 -7.03 7.45 -14.72
N PRO A 114 -7.44 6.40 -15.45
CA PRO A 114 -7.13 5.02 -15.07
C PRO A 114 -5.62 4.80 -15.05
N ARG A 115 -5.16 3.98 -14.10
CA ARG A 115 -3.77 3.55 -13.96
C ARG A 115 -3.66 2.11 -14.43
N TRP A 116 -3.72 1.93 -15.75
CA TRP A 116 -3.56 0.62 -16.37
C TRP A 116 -2.17 0.05 -16.10
N HIS A 117 -2.10 -1.09 -15.44
CA HIS A 117 -0.86 -1.79 -15.12
C HIS A 117 -1.05 -3.31 -15.06
N THR A 118 0.06 -4.03 -15.02
CA THR A 118 0.16 -5.43 -14.58
C THR A 118 1.01 -5.43 -13.32
N ASP A 119 0.74 -6.34 -12.40
CA ASP A 119 1.64 -6.56 -11.26
C ASP A 119 2.91 -7.27 -11.72
N ASP A 120 4.01 -7.03 -11.02
CA ASP A 120 5.26 -7.75 -11.23
C ASP A 120 5.21 -9.15 -10.59
N LEU A 121 6.17 -9.99 -10.98
CA LEU A 121 6.39 -11.28 -10.33
C LEU A 121 6.95 -11.08 -8.92
N PHE A 122 6.16 -11.38 -7.88
CA PHE A 122 6.53 -11.13 -6.47
C PHE A 122 7.79 -11.91 -6.04
N PHE A 123 7.91 -13.15 -6.50
CA PHE A 123 8.94 -14.08 -6.05
C PHE A 123 10.18 -14.11 -6.96
N SER A 124 10.19 -13.32 -8.03
CA SER A 124 11.35 -13.22 -8.91
C SER A 124 12.62 -12.81 -8.15
N PRO A 125 13.78 -13.44 -8.40
CA PRO A 125 15.05 -12.99 -7.86
C PRO A 125 15.30 -11.53 -8.24
N LEU A 126 15.91 -10.76 -7.34
CA LEU A 126 16.41 -9.43 -7.72
C LEU A 126 17.37 -9.61 -8.89
N ALA A 127 17.12 -8.92 -10.00
CA ALA A 127 18.05 -8.90 -11.12
C ALA A 127 19.44 -8.54 -10.56
N LYS A 128 20.42 -9.42 -10.77
CA LYS A 128 21.80 -9.16 -10.37
C LYS A 128 22.20 -7.86 -11.05
N THR A 129 22.35 -6.79 -10.28
CA THR A 129 22.90 -5.54 -10.77
C THR A 129 24.23 -5.87 -11.42
N LYS A 130 24.32 -5.70 -12.75
CA LYS A 130 25.60 -5.83 -13.45
C LYS A 130 26.59 -4.93 -12.72
N PRO A 131 27.79 -5.43 -12.35
CA PRO A 131 28.79 -4.61 -11.68
C PRO A 131 29.02 -3.35 -12.52
N GLN A 132 28.80 -2.17 -11.93
CA GLN A 132 29.12 -0.94 -12.62
C GLN A 132 30.62 -0.95 -12.98
N PRO A 133 31.00 -0.55 -14.20
CA PRO A 133 32.41 -0.38 -14.53
C PRO A 133 33.00 0.66 -13.59
N LYS A 134 34.04 0.26 -12.85
CA LYS A 134 34.77 1.14 -11.93
C LYS A 134 35.15 2.45 -12.67
N PRO A 135 34.86 3.63 -12.11
CA PRO A 135 35.30 4.88 -12.72
C PRO A 135 36.82 4.86 -12.80
N LYS A 136 37.36 5.01 -14.02
CA LYS A 136 38.80 5.20 -14.23
C LYS A 136 39.21 6.45 -13.45
N SER A 137 40.10 6.28 -12.46
CA SER A 137 40.67 7.40 -11.72
C SER A 137 41.45 8.28 -12.70
N SER A 138 40.87 9.41 -13.12
CA SER A 138 41.65 10.51 -13.67
C SER A 138 41.91 11.49 -12.53
N SER A 139 43.16 11.47 -12.09
CA SER A 139 43.74 12.44 -11.17
C SER A 139 43.66 13.84 -11.77
N ILE A 140 42.73 14.66 -11.31
CA ILE A 140 42.79 16.11 -11.50
C ILE A 140 42.56 16.76 -10.13
N SER A 141 43.66 17.07 -9.46
CA SER A 141 43.70 18.02 -8.35
C SER A 141 43.26 19.39 -8.86
N ARG A 142 42.10 19.88 -8.40
CA ARG A 142 41.81 21.33 -8.42
C ARG A 142 41.37 21.78 -7.03
N LYS A 143 42.22 22.64 -6.46
CA LYS A 143 41.97 23.44 -5.27
C LYS A 143 40.64 24.19 -5.41
N LEU A 144 39.65 23.88 -4.58
CA LEU A 144 38.52 24.78 -4.37
C LEU A 144 38.96 25.91 -3.44
N LYS A 145 39.00 27.13 -3.98
CA LYS A 145 38.97 28.35 -3.20
C LYS A 145 37.51 28.61 -2.80
N PHE A 146 37.27 28.71 -1.50
CA PHE A 146 36.02 29.20 -0.93
C PHE A 146 35.82 30.66 -1.35
N THR A 147 34.71 30.95 -2.01
CA THR A 147 34.14 32.30 -2.12
C THR A 147 32.70 32.22 -1.64
N THR A 148 32.49 32.72 -0.43
CA THR A 148 31.19 33.03 0.18
C THR A 148 30.46 34.06 -0.68
N ARG A 149 29.25 33.72 -1.17
CA ARG A 149 28.34 34.70 -1.77
C ARG A 149 27.08 34.77 -0.92
N ASN A 150 26.92 35.92 -0.28
CA ASN A 150 25.78 36.35 0.50
C ASN A 150 24.51 36.35 -0.37
N TYR A 151 23.43 35.75 0.14
CA TYR A 151 22.09 36.01 -0.36
C TYR A 151 21.46 37.14 0.47
N HIS A 152 21.16 38.24 -0.22
CA HIS A 152 20.36 39.35 0.28
C HIS A 152 18.87 39.01 0.19
N THR A 153 18.18 39.17 1.31
CA THR A 153 16.72 39.27 1.42
C THR A 153 16.25 40.67 0.98
N PRO A 154 15.16 40.81 0.23
CA PRO A 154 14.43 42.08 0.13
C PRO A 154 13.21 42.15 1.09
N PRO A 155 12.82 43.37 1.52
CA PRO A 155 11.93 43.64 2.66
C PRO A 155 10.42 43.72 2.32
N PRO A 156 9.53 43.75 3.33
CA PRO A 156 8.09 43.88 3.16
C PRO A 156 7.63 45.36 3.05
N GLN A 157 6.53 45.60 2.34
CA GLN A 157 5.80 46.88 2.39
C GLN A 157 4.35 46.67 2.89
N GLU A 158 4.09 47.38 3.98
CA GLU A 158 2.83 47.87 4.59
C GLU A 158 1.87 48.58 3.59
N GLN A 159 0.57 48.85 3.79
CA GLN A 159 -0.38 49.03 4.92
C GLN A 159 -1.81 49.03 4.27
N THR A 160 -2.93 48.71 4.93
CA THR A 160 -3.76 49.67 5.72
C THR A 160 -4.90 49.00 6.53
N GLN A 161 -5.04 49.42 7.80
CA GLN A 161 -6.24 49.90 8.55
C GLN A 161 -7.62 49.20 8.37
N THR A 162 -8.51 48.95 9.35
CA THR A 162 -8.81 49.47 10.71
C THR A 162 -9.83 48.53 11.42
N HIS A 163 -9.77 48.37 12.76
CA HIS A 163 -10.89 48.59 13.73
C HIS A 163 -10.64 47.96 15.13
N ARG A 164 -10.17 48.81 16.05
CA ARG A 164 -10.65 49.10 17.42
C ARG A 164 -11.66 48.13 18.10
N ARG A 165 -11.27 47.50 19.22
CA ARG A 165 -12.01 47.56 20.50
C ARG A 165 -11.17 47.10 21.70
N ASN A 166 -11.32 47.84 22.80
CA ASN A 166 -10.63 47.73 24.08
C ASN A 166 -11.11 46.52 24.91
N ASN A 167 -10.24 45.94 25.74
CA ASN A 167 -10.42 46.02 27.21
C ASN A 167 -9.18 45.55 27.99
N THR A 168 -8.93 46.28 29.07
CA THR A 168 -7.83 46.13 30.04
C THR A 168 -8.37 45.42 31.28
N GLN A 169 -7.57 44.55 31.94
CA GLN A 169 -7.15 44.67 33.36
C GLN A 169 -6.74 43.36 34.05
N HIS A 170 -5.58 43.46 34.72
CA HIS A 170 -5.09 42.86 35.99
C HIS A 170 -5.08 41.33 36.16
N ALA A 171 -3.92 40.66 36.22
CA ALA A 171 -2.85 40.65 37.25
C ALA A 171 -3.19 39.82 38.50
N THR A 172 -2.50 38.70 38.70
CA THR A 172 -1.86 38.30 39.98
C THR A 172 -1.08 36.98 39.82
N THR A 173 0.18 37.00 40.26
CA THR A 173 1.03 35.84 40.57
C THR A 173 0.62 35.23 41.92
N PRO A 174 1.11 34.02 42.26
CA PRO A 174 2.28 34.00 43.13
C PRO A 174 3.34 32.94 42.81
N ASP A 175 4.58 33.31 43.12
CA ASP A 175 5.74 32.47 43.40
C ASP A 175 5.45 31.42 44.48
N TYR A 176 6.02 30.22 44.33
CA TYR A 176 6.67 29.51 45.45
C TYR A 176 7.85 28.67 44.94
N ASP A 177 8.96 28.88 45.64
CA ASP A 177 10.30 28.36 45.46
C ASP A 177 10.48 26.84 45.67
N ALA A 178 11.55 26.36 45.02
CA ALA A 178 12.52 25.35 45.46
C ALA A 178 12.08 23.88 45.61
N LEU A 179 12.69 23.00 44.78
CA LEU A 179 13.88 22.23 45.15
C LEU A 179 14.31 21.35 43.96
N ASN A 180 15.54 21.56 43.50
CA ASN A 180 16.18 20.80 42.42
C ASN A 180 17.52 20.26 42.96
N PRO A 181 17.77 18.94 42.97
CA PRO A 181 19.13 18.44 43.05
C PRO A 181 19.62 17.98 41.68
N PHE A 182 20.72 18.60 41.28
CA PHE A 182 21.63 18.21 40.21
C PHE A 182 21.82 16.68 40.13
N ILE A 183 21.60 16.11 38.93
CA ILE A 183 22.17 14.81 38.54
C ILE A 183 23.04 15.03 37.31
N HIS A 184 24.33 14.78 37.47
CA HIS A 184 25.33 14.72 36.39
C HIS A 184 24.98 13.63 35.36
N PRO A 185 25.16 13.87 34.05
CA PRO A 185 25.05 12.81 33.04
C PRO A 185 26.26 11.87 33.11
N GLN A 186 25.99 10.58 33.35
CA GLN A 186 26.96 9.48 33.19
C GLN A 186 27.20 9.21 31.69
N PRO A 187 28.41 8.82 31.28
CA PRO A 187 28.72 8.51 29.89
C PRO A 187 28.04 7.22 29.44
N PHE A 188 27.44 7.26 28.24
CA PHE A 188 26.88 6.12 27.53
C PHE A 188 27.91 4.99 27.39
N GLN A 189 27.65 3.86 28.05
CA GLN A 189 28.34 2.61 27.75
C GLN A 189 27.81 2.08 26.41
N THR A 190 28.72 1.93 25.46
CA THR A 190 28.48 1.34 24.15
C THR A 190 28.22 -0.16 24.33
N GLN A 191 26.96 -0.56 24.44
CA GLN A 191 26.59 -1.96 24.27
C GLN A 191 26.69 -2.30 22.78
N THR A 192 27.74 -3.04 22.43
CA THR A 192 27.88 -3.70 21.13
C THR A 192 26.67 -4.60 20.89
N GLN A 193 25.80 -4.18 19.96
CA GLN A 193 24.78 -5.05 19.41
C GLN A 193 25.44 -6.27 18.75
N PRO A 194 24.95 -7.50 18.96
CA PRO A 194 25.43 -8.66 18.24
C PRO A 194 25.07 -8.51 16.75
N GLN A 195 26.07 -8.64 15.88
CA GLN A 195 25.86 -8.70 14.44
C GLN A 195 24.89 -9.84 14.08
N PRO A 196 23.96 -9.63 13.13
CA PRO A 196 23.12 -10.70 12.63
C PRO A 196 24.01 -11.75 11.97
N LYS A 197 23.93 -12.99 12.49
CA LYS A 197 24.56 -14.17 11.89
C LYS A 197 24.03 -14.32 10.46
N ASN A 198 24.96 -14.50 9.52
CA ASN A 198 24.74 -14.85 8.10
C ASN A 198 23.32 -15.38 7.81
N ALA A 199 22.45 -14.52 7.31
CA ALA A 199 21.20 -14.94 6.70
C ALA A 199 21.58 -15.85 5.52
N GLN A 200 21.31 -17.15 5.64
CA GLN A 200 21.46 -18.06 4.51
C GLN A 200 20.60 -17.52 3.38
N ILE A 201 21.18 -17.40 2.18
CA ILE A 201 20.44 -16.94 1.00
C ILE A 201 19.50 -18.08 0.62
N ILE A 202 18.29 -18.03 1.16
CA ILE A 202 17.20 -18.90 0.76
C ILE A 202 16.82 -18.46 -0.66
N THR A 203 16.88 -19.39 -1.62
CA THR A 203 16.42 -19.15 -2.98
C THR A 203 14.94 -19.51 -3.10
N PRO A 204 14.14 -18.72 -3.84
CA PRO A 204 12.75 -19.04 -4.13
C PRO A 204 12.59 -20.42 -4.80
N ASN A 205 11.39 -20.97 -4.73
CA ASN A 205 10.97 -22.11 -5.55
C ASN A 205 11.11 -21.78 -7.04
N SER A 206 11.32 -22.80 -7.87
CA SER A 206 11.48 -22.60 -9.32
C SER A 206 10.18 -22.17 -10.00
N ASN A 207 9.02 -22.57 -9.43
CA ASN A 207 7.69 -22.28 -9.96
C ASN A 207 6.79 -21.74 -8.83
N PRO A 208 6.97 -20.48 -8.40
CA PRO A 208 6.10 -19.87 -7.42
C PRO A 208 4.70 -19.60 -8.01
N PRO A 209 3.67 -19.38 -7.18
CA PRO A 209 2.36 -18.96 -7.65
C PRO A 209 2.42 -17.57 -8.30
N ASP A 210 2.33 -17.50 -9.63
CA ASP A 210 2.32 -16.24 -10.39
C ASP A 210 0.89 -15.72 -10.62
N TRP A 211 0.11 -15.67 -9.54
CA TRP A 211 -1.26 -15.17 -9.53
C TRP A 211 -1.63 -14.58 -8.17
N LYS A 212 -2.72 -13.80 -8.12
CA LYS A 212 -3.31 -13.29 -6.89
C LYS A 212 -4.84 -13.36 -6.91
N LEU A 213 -5.41 -13.28 -5.72
CA LEU A 213 -6.85 -13.12 -5.50
C LEU A 213 -7.10 -11.71 -4.96
N CYS A 214 -8.20 -11.07 -5.37
CA CYS A 214 -8.62 -9.82 -4.74
C CYS A 214 -10.14 -9.68 -4.67
N THR A 215 -10.61 -8.77 -3.80
CA THR A 215 -12.00 -8.34 -3.75
C THR A 215 -12.09 -6.89 -3.27
N THR A 216 -13.26 -6.30 -3.37
CA THR A 216 -13.59 -5.00 -2.78
C THR A 216 -14.75 -5.18 -1.80
N LEU A 217 -14.51 -4.90 -0.52
CA LEU A 217 -15.51 -5.02 0.55
C LEU A 217 -16.40 -3.76 0.68
N LEU A 218 -15.86 -2.61 0.27
CA LEU A 218 -16.56 -1.32 0.25
C LEU A 218 -16.13 -0.55 -1.00
N GLY A 219 -17.08 0.09 -1.69
CA GLY A 219 -16.83 0.93 -2.85
C GLY A 219 -16.64 0.17 -4.16
N PRO A 220 -16.16 0.83 -5.22
CA PRO A 220 -16.08 0.25 -6.56
C PRO A 220 -15.00 -0.84 -6.69
N GLY A 221 -15.30 -1.89 -7.47
CA GLY A 221 -14.37 -2.98 -7.77
C GLY A 221 -13.24 -2.60 -8.71
N THR A 222 -12.20 -3.44 -8.77
CA THR A 222 -11.07 -3.27 -9.69
C THR A 222 -11.53 -3.48 -11.13
N ILE A 223 -10.98 -2.70 -12.07
CA ILE A 223 -11.33 -2.75 -13.49
C ILE A 223 -10.25 -3.52 -14.25
N PHE A 224 -10.65 -4.46 -15.09
CA PHE A 224 -9.77 -5.29 -15.92
C PHE A 224 -10.07 -5.11 -17.40
N ILE A 225 -9.04 -5.18 -18.24
CA ILE A 225 -9.22 -5.30 -19.69
C ILE A 225 -9.69 -6.72 -20.01
N ASN A 226 -10.90 -6.87 -20.55
CA ASN A 226 -11.52 -8.17 -20.79
C ASN A 226 -11.01 -8.87 -22.05
N GLU A 227 -11.04 -8.15 -23.17
CA GLU A 227 -10.70 -8.67 -24.49
C GLU A 227 -9.30 -8.25 -24.94
N LYS A 228 -8.74 -9.00 -25.90
CA LYS A 228 -7.44 -8.71 -26.52
C LYS A 228 -6.33 -8.49 -25.48
N ARG A 229 -6.29 -9.33 -24.44
CA ARG A 229 -5.38 -9.23 -23.28
C ARG A 229 -3.90 -9.14 -23.71
N ASN A 230 -3.50 -9.96 -24.67
CA ASN A 230 -2.16 -9.91 -25.29
C ASN A 230 -1.85 -8.55 -25.93
N LEU A 231 -2.83 -7.96 -26.63
CA LEU A 231 -2.67 -6.64 -27.25
C LEU A 231 -2.53 -5.55 -26.17
N ALA A 232 -3.36 -5.61 -25.12
CA ALA A 232 -3.28 -4.65 -24.01
C ALA A 232 -1.91 -4.71 -23.31
N ARG A 233 -1.36 -5.90 -23.06
CA ARG A 233 0.02 -6.08 -22.56
C ARG A 233 1.06 -5.54 -23.53
N SER A 234 0.91 -5.81 -24.83
CA SER A 234 1.82 -5.30 -25.86
C SER A 234 1.82 -3.76 -25.91
N ILE A 235 0.65 -3.13 -25.83
CA ILE A 235 0.50 -1.67 -25.73
C ILE A 235 1.21 -1.19 -24.47
N GLN A 236 0.96 -1.82 -23.32
CA GLN A 236 1.60 -1.46 -22.06
C GLN A 236 3.14 -1.47 -22.14
N ARG A 237 3.73 -2.58 -22.63
CA ARG A 237 5.19 -2.72 -22.78
C ARG A 237 5.78 -1.71 -23.75
N THR A 238 5.11 -1.51 -24.89
CA THR A 238 5.55 -0.56 -25.91
C THR A 238 5.53 0.87 -25.37
N THR A 239 4.48 1.24 -24.64
CA THR A 239 4.34 2.58 -24.04
C THR A 239 5.38 2.79 -22.93
N LYS A 240 5.59 1.82 -22.03
CA LYS A 240 6.66 1.88 -21.01
C LYS A 240 8.03 2.09 -21.66
N THR A 241 8.34 1.30 -22.69
CA THR A 241 9.61 1.38 -23.44
C THR A 241 9.77 2.72 -24.17
N ALA A 242 8.71 3.22 -24.81
CA ALA A 242 8.73 4.50 -25.50
C ALA A 242 9.01 5.67 -24.54
N VAL A 243 8.32 5.72 -23.39
CA VAL A 243 8.54 6.77 -22.39
C VAL A 243 9.95 6.70 -21.78
N GLN A 244 10.48 5.49 -21.57
CA GLN A 244 11.86 5.30 -21.12
C GLN A 244 12.88 5.81 -22.16
N ASN A 245 12.66 5.51 -23.45
CA ASN A 245 13.54 5.93 -24.54
C ASN A 245 13.53 7.44 -24.78
N GLU A 246 12.45 8.13 -24.42
CA GLU A 246 12.38 9.60 -24.45
C GLU A 246 13.25 10.25 -23.35
N ASN A 247 13.67 9.49 -22.33
CA ASN A 247 14.45 9.97 -21.19
C ASN A 247 15.72 9.11 -20.93
N PRO A 248 16.61 8.90 -21.92
CA PRO A 248 17.67 7.89 -21.87
C PRO A 248 18.78 8.19 -20.83
N GLY A 249 18.86 9.44 -20.35
CA GLY A 249 19.84 9.87 -19.34
C GLY A 249 19.37 9.73 -17.89
N HIS A 250 18.16 9.23 -17.66
CA HIS A 250 17.59 9.17 -16.32
C HIS A 250 18.17 8.00 -15.50
N ILE A 251 19.06 8.31 -14.56
CA ILE A 251 19.56 7.34 -13.58
C ILE A 251 18.77 7.52 -12.28
N CYS A 252 17.80 6.65 -12.05
CA CYS A 252 16.93 6.67 -10.87
C CYS A 252 17.65 5.98 -9.70
N LEU A 253 18.22 6.75 -8.77
CA LEU A 253 18.82 6.23 -7.53
C LEU A 253 17.86 6.26 -6.33
N SER A 254 16.65 6.79 -6.52
CA SER A 254 15.68 7.00 -5.44
C SER A 254 14.27 6.73 -5.91
N ILE A 255 13.48 6.06 -5.06
CA ILE A 255 12.04 5.80 -5.28
C ILE A 255 11.21 7.09 -5.35
N ARG A 256 11.76 8.23 -4.90
CA ARG A 256 11.10 9.55 -4.93
C ARG A 256 11.63 10.45 -6.05
N CYS A 257 12.25 9.87 -7.06
CA CYS A 257 12.83 10.67 -8.13
C CYS A 257 11.72 11.31 -8.98
N VAL A 258 11.76 12.64 -9.12
CA VAL A 258 10.80 13.41 -9.93
C VAL A 258 10.75 12.89 -11.36
N GLY A 259 11.90 12.51 -11.95
CA GLY A 259 11.92 11.93 -13.30
C GLY A 259 11.20 10.58 -13.39
N CYS A 260 11.36 9.69 -12.40
CA CYS A 260 10.61 8.44 -12.31
C CYS A 260 9.10 8.69 -12.14
N ALA A 261 8.71 9.69 -11.34
CA ALA A 261 7.31 10.08 -11.18
C ALA A 261 6.72 10.63 -12.48
N SER A 262 7.40 11.57 -13.14
CA SER A 262 6.96 12.14 -14.43
C SER A 262 6.88 11.08 -15.53
N ALA A 263 7.82 10.13 -15.56
CA ALA A 263 7.76 9.00 -16.49
C ALA A 263 6.55 8.09 -16.21
N ALA A 264 6.27 7.78 -14.94
CA ALA A 264 5.10 7.00 -14.54
C ALA A 264 3.79 7.72 -14.94
N ASP A 265 3.71 9.04 -14.74
CA ASP A 265 2.56 9.84 -15.17
C ASP A 265 2.41 9.87 -16.70
N ALA A 266 3.51 10.01 -17.45
CA ALA A 266 3.48 9.96 -18.91
C ALA A 266 3.00 8.60 -19.43
N VAL A 267 3.47 7.50 -18.84
CA VAL A 267 2.96 6.15 -19.14
C VAL A 267 1.47 6.08 -18.84
N ARG A 268 1.04 6.53 -17.66
CA ARG A 268 -0.36 6.52 -17.24
C ARG A 268 -1.27 7.27 -18.22
N THR A 269 -0.91 8.49 -18.60
CA THR A 269 -1.68 9.30 -19.55
C THR A 269 -1.79 8.62 -20.92
N ARG A 270 -0.69 8.08 -21.44
CA ARG A 270 -0.69 7.39 -22.74
C ARG A 270 -1.55 6.13 -22.71
N LEU A 271 -1.39 5.30 -21.68
CA LEU A 271 -2.20 4.09 -21.53
C LEU A 271 -3.68 4.38 -21.36
N ALA A 272 -4.05 5.44 -20.64
CA ALA A 272 -5.43 5.86 -20.51
C ALA A 272 -6.07 6.18 -21.88
N THR A 273 -5.30 6.80 -22.79
CA THR A 273 -5.74 7.05 -24.18
C THR A 273 -5.75 5.78 -25.01
N ASP A 274 -4.64 5.05 -25.05
CA ASP A 274 -4.43 3.90 -25.95
C ASP A 274 -5.37 2.73 -25.61
N LEU A 275 -5.71 2.56 -24.34
CA LEU A 275 -6.60 1.51 -23.87
C LEU A 275 -8.07 1.95 -23.74
N LYS A 276 -8.40 3.21 -24.04
CA LYS A 276 -9.76 3.75 -23.88
C LYS A 276 -10.84 2.97 -24.63
N SER A 277 -10.52 2.42 -25.80
CA SER A 277 -11.45 1.67 -26.64
C SER A 277 -11.52 0.18 -26.32
N HIS A 278 -10.75 -0.31 -25.35
CA HIS A 278 -10.79 -1.70 -24.95
C HIS A 278 -12.00 -1.97 -24.06
N GLN A 279 -12.62 -3.14 -24.24
CA GLN A 279 -13.70 -3.55 -23.35
C GLN A 279 -13.14 -3.83 -21.96
N THR A 280 -13.79 -3.26 -20.96
CA THR A 280 -13.44 -3.44 -19.55
C THR A 280 -14.52 -4.23 -18.83
N VAL A 281 -14.11 -4.98 -17.80
CA VAL A 281 -15.00 -5.56 -16.80
C VAL A 281 -14.61 -5.04 -15.42
N GLN A 282 -15.59 -4.76 -14.57
CA GLN A 282 -15.36 -4.31 -13.22
C GLN A 282 -15.96 -5.32 -12.25
N SER A 283 -15.16 -5.76 -11.27
CA SER A 283 -15.64 -6.68 -10.25
C SER A 283 -16.75 -6.04 -9.41
N GLN A 284 -17.73 -6.84 -9.01
CA GLN A 284 -18.80 -6.44 -8.12
C GLN A 284 -18.51 -6.85 -6.68
N GLN A 285 -19.31 -6.34 -5.75
CA GLN A 285 -19.28 -6.81 -4.37
C GLN A 285 -19.71 -8.29 -4.31
N GLY A 286 -19.05 -9.09 -3.46
CA GLY A 286 -19.27 -10.54 -3.42
C GLY A 286 -18.54 -11.32 -4.52
N GLU A 287 -17.76 -10.65 -5.37
CA GLU A 287 -16.88 -11.31 -6.33
C GLU A 287 -15.42 -11.29 -5.86
N CYS A 288 -14.78 -12.44 -6.01
CA CYS A 288 -13.33 -12.57 -5.95
C CYS A 288 -12.79 -12.54 -7.38
N VAL A 289 -11.74 -11.77 -7.62
CA VAL A 289 -11.01 -11.80 -8.89
C VAL A 289 -9.77 -12.64 -8.73
N PHE A 290 -9.69 -13.72 -9.50
CA PHE A 290 -8.43 -14.41 -9.77
C PHE A 290 -7.74 -13.75 -10.95
N PHE A 291 -6.43 -13.53 -10.87
CA PHE A 291 -5.64 -13.12 -12.02
C PHE A 291 -4.15 -13.41 -11.90
N ARG A 292 -3.55 -13.70 -13.06
CA ARG A 292 -2.11 -13.87 -13.26
C ARG A 292 -1.39 -12.54 -13.09
N VAL A 293 -0.11 -12.62 -12.71
CA VAL A 293 0.81 -11.48 -12.62
C VAL A 293 2.01 -11.66 -13.54
N GLY A 294 2.89 -10.67 -13.60
CA GLY A 294 4.04 -10.63 -14.50
C GLY A 294 3.74 -9.98 -15.86
N GLU A 295 4.80 -9.66 -16.59
CA GLU A 295 4.69 -8.91 -17.86
C GLU A 295 4.12 -9.75 -19.01
N GLU A 296 4.27 -11.08 -18.97
CA GLU A 296 3.87 -11.97 -20.06
C GLU A 296 2.41 -12.42 -19.95
N GLU A 297 1.98 -12.81 -18.75
CA GLU A 297 0.64 -13.38 -18.50
C GLU A 297 -0.26 -12.49 -17.65
N GLY A 298 0.29 -11.40 -17.07
CA GLY A 298 -0.43 -10.56 -16.14
C GLY A 298 -1.70 -9.94 -16.71
N ALA A 299 -2.75 -9.90 -15.89
CA ALA A 299 -3.97 -9.19 -16.25
C ALA A 299 -3.76 -7.67 -16.20
N VAL A 300 -4.08 -6.98 -17.30
CA VAL A 300 -4.03 -5.51 -17.35
C VAL A 300 -5.24 -4.96 -16.61
N HIS A 301 -5.01 -4.20 -15.55
CA HIS A 301 -6.05 -3.70 -14.66
C HIS A 301 -5.76 -2.29 -14.15
N SER A 302 -6.77 -1.66 -13.57
CA SER A 302 -6.72 -0.32 -13.00
C SER A 302 -7.61 -0.26 -11.76
N GLU A 303 -7.24 0.61 -10.83
CA GLU A 303 -8.18 1.10 -9.84
C GLU A 303 -9.36 1.81 -10.54
N PRO A 304 -10.58 1.69 -9.99
CA PRO A 304 -11.72 2.43 -10.47
C PRO A 304 -11.65 3.89 -10.05
N ARG A 305 -12.43 4.74 -10.72
CA ARG A 305 -12.78 6.06 -10.18
C ARG A 305 -13.47 5.87 -8.83
N SER A 306 -12.92 6.48 -7.78
CA SER A 306 -13.40 6.30 -6.42
C SER A 306 -13.45 7.64 -5.70
N HIS A 307 -14.55 8.36 -5.89
CA HIS A 307 -14.84 9.60 -5.16
C HIS A 307 -15.42 9.35 -3.75
N GLY A 308 -15.73 8.10 -3.43
CA GLY A 308 -16.11 7.65 -2.09
C GLY A 308 -15.11 6.66 -1.51
N ASP A 309 -15.38 6.26 -0.28
CA ASP A 309 -14.58 5.29 0.48
C ASP A 309 -14.49 3.94 -0.23
N ARG A 310 -13.31 3.33 -0.15
CA ARG A 310 -13.03 2.03 -0.77
C ARG A 310 -12.19 1.16 0.16
N VAL A 311 -12.62 -0.08 0.38
CA VAL A 311 -11.85 -1.11 1.09
C VAL A 311 -11.55 -2.25 0.13
N PHE A 312 -10.28 -2.34 -0.27
CA PHE A 312 -9.77 -3.34 -1.20
C PHE A 312 -8.93 -4.38 -0.45
N VAL A 313 -9.14 -5.65 -0.78
CA VAL A 313 -8.39 -6.76 -0.19
C VAL A 313 -7.66 -7.50 -1.30
N ASN A 314 -6.37 -7.76 -1.12
CA ASN A 314 -5.61 -8.64 -2.01
C ASN A 314 -4.91 -9.75 -1.22
N VAL A 315 -4.70 -10.88 -1.91
CA VAL A 315 -4.01 -12.05 -1.39
C VAL A 315 -3.02 -12.50 -2.45
N VAL A 316 -1.74 -12.43 -2.11
CA VAL A 316 -0.66 -13.05 -2.89
C VAL A 316 -0.29 -14.36 -2.20
N PRO A 317 -0.64 -15.51 -2.78
CA PRO A 317 -0.31 -16.79 -2.20
C PRO A 317 1.17 -17.13 -2.45
N GLY A 318 1.74 -17.95 -1.58
CA GLY A 318 3.12 -18.43 -1.72
C GLY A 318 3.40 -19.58 -0.79
N ASP A 319 4.48 -20.33 -1.06
CA ASP A 319 5.01 -21.25 -0.06
C ASP A 319 5.75 -20.46 1.06
N GLU A 320 5.97 -21.08 2.22
CA GLU A 320 6.62 -20.42 3.35
C GLU A 320 8.00 -19.85 2.98
N ARG A 321 8.75 -20.60 2.17
CA ARG A 321 10.11 -20.26 1.76
C ARG A 321 10.10 -19.04 0.84
N ASP A 322 9.21 -18.98 -0.12
CA ASP A 322 9.04 -17.88 -1.07
C ASP A 322 8.63 -16.59 -0.35
N LEU A 323 7.71 -16.69 0.61
CA LEU A 323 7.30 -15.55 1.43
C LEU A 323 8.42 -15.08 2.37
N ARG A 324 9.19 -16.00 2.97
CA ARG A 324 10.41 -15.65 3.73
C ARG A 324 11.42 -14.90 2.87
N CYS A 325 11.69 -15.39 1.65
CA CYS A 325 12.56 -14.71 0.69
C CYS A 325 12.04 -13.32 0.34
N LEU A 326 10.73 -13.18 0.09
CA LEU A 326 10.09 -11.91 -0.22
C LEU A 326 10.23 -10.92 0.94
N MET A 327 9.91 -11.33 2.17
CA MET A 327 10.02 -10.48 3.36
C MET A 327 11.46 -10.05 3.65
N ALA A 328 12.42 -10.95 3.45
CA ALA A 328 13.83 -10.65 3.62
C ALA A 328 14.31 -9.53 2.66
N LYS A 329 13.75 -9.42 1.45
CA LYS A 329 14.06 -8.30 0.52
C LYS A 329 13.71 -6.93 1.12
N TRP A 330 12.73 -6.89 2.03
CA TRP A 330 12.27 -5.69 2.73
C TRP A 330 12.85 -5.55 4.14
N GLY A 331 13.79 -6.43 4.54
CA GLY A 331 14.37 -6.43 5.88
C GLY A 331 13.37 -6.82 6.97
N MET A 332 12.33 -7.59 6.62
CA MET A 332 11.29 -8.05 7.55
C MET A 332 11.44 -9.54 7.84
N GLU A 333 11.01 -9.94 9.03
CA GLU A 333 10.95 -11.33 9.47
C GLU A 333 9.58 -11.93 9.21
N PHE A 334 9.52 -13.24 8.96
CA PHE A 334 8.29 -14.00 8.73
C PHE A 334 7.98 -14.90 9.96
N PRO A 335 6.71 -15.01 10.39
CA PRO A 335 5.53 -14.28 9.91
C PRO A 335 5.46 -12.86 10.50
N ARG A 336 4.64 -11.98 9.92
CA ARG A 336 4.46 -10.61 10.45
C ARG A 336 3.11 -10.01 10.10
N ALA A 337 2.62 -9.14 10.98
CA ALA A 337 1.51 -8.23 10.73
C ALA A 337 1.94 -6.78 10.99
N TRP A 338 1.50 -5.85 10.14
CA TRP A 338 1.81 -4.43 10.31
C TRP A 338 0.76 -3.55 9.64
N CYS A 339 0.77 -2.26 9.99
CA CYS A 339 -0.06 -1.27 9.33
C CYS A 339 0.71 0.00 8.99
N VAL A 340 0.24 0.69 7.95
CA VAL A 340 0.84 1.89 7.37
C VAL A 340 -0.24 2.95 7.20
N GLY A 341 0.09 4.20 7.48
CA GLY A 341 -0.81 5.34 7.28
C GLY A 341 -1.78 5.54 8.44
N LEU A 342 -1.45 5.09 9.65
CA LEU A 342 -2.26 5.42 10.82
C LEU A 342 -2.06 6.89 11.21
N PRO A 343 -3.14 7.64 11.49
CA PRO A 343 -3.05 9.01 11.98
C PRO A 343 -2.38 9.02 13.37
N LEU A 344 -1.45 9.95 13.58
CA LEU A 344 -0.87 10.26 14.87
C LEU A 344 -1.59 11.43 15.48
N GLN A 345 -1.94 11.28 16.75
CA GLN A 345 -2.17 12.42 17.62
C GLN A 345 -0.84 12.78 18.28
N ILE A 346 -0.15 13.78 17.75
CA ILE A 346 0.92 14.49 18.46
C ILE A 346 0.35 15.88 18.75
N GLU A 347 -0.02 16.15 20.01
CA GLU A 347 -0.37 17.49 20.56
C GLU A 347 -0.73 18.59 19.54
N GLY A 348 -1.79 18.37 18.74
CA GLY A 348 -2.34 19.37 17.83
C GLY A 348 -1.88 19.32 16.36
N GLU A 349 -1.00 18.40 15.95
CA GLU A 349 -0.60 18.18 14.55
C GLU A 349 -0.78 16.71 14.12
N GLU A 350 -1.47 16.50 13.00
CA GLU A 350 -1.62 15.18 12.37
C GLU A 350 -0.30 14.77 11.66
N VAL A 351 0.34 13.71 12.14
CA VAL A 351 1.51 13.09 11.51
C VAL A 351 1.16 11.62 11.22
N TYR A 352 1.77 10.93 10.25
CA TYR A 352 1.47 9.50 9.98
C TYR A 352 2.53 8.57 10.59
N ARG A 353 2.15 7.45 11.22
CA ARG A 353 3.08 6.41 11.74
C ARG A 353 2.86 5.04 11.10
N ASN A 354 3.93 4.25 11.11
CA ASN A 354 3.88 2.81 10.87
C ASN A 354 3.87 2.11 12.23
N VAL A 355 2.92 1.21 12.47
CA VAL A 355 2.91 0.34 13.65
C VAL A 355 3.27 -1.06 13.19
N CYS A 356 4.24 -1.68 13.87
CA CYS A 356 4.76 -3.00 13.54
C CYS A 356 4.67 -3.90 14.77
N GLU A 357 4.26 -5.15 14.56
CA GLU A 357 4.48 -6.23 15.51
C GLU A 357 5.63 -7.11 14.99
N VAL A 358 6.44 -7.63 15.91
CA VAL A 358 7.50 -8.62 15.65
C VAL A 358 6.99 -9.97 16.07
#